data_AF-A0A7W0U4P0-F1
#
_entry.id   AF-A0A7W0U4P0-F1
#
_cell.length_a   1.000
_cell.length_b   1.000
_cell.length_c   1.000
_cell.angle_alpha   90.00
_cell.angle_beta   90.00
_cell.angle_gamma   90.00
#
_symmetry.space_group_name_H-M   'P 1'
#
loop_
_entity.id
_entity.type
_entity.pdbx_description
1 polymer ?
#
loop_
_entity_poly.entity_id
_entity_poly.type
_entity_poly.pdbx_seq_one_letter_code
_entity_poly.pdbx_strand_id
1 'polypeptide(L)'
;MVTVPPAPGPEPPETTVTLPERVRLSVLRQAADVLSGLGADEIPAPLRAAARFAAAKRAQLAGAALAATIDADAAFRAKVAQAAEAAAGPLSDALRRGAVPPAADPVQVGALAYLLRPPGWAAVVDQVRGQLESAVDQARGAESDRQRQRLQAQLEEARQDRRAQAQQARAELAAVRLQLDTARRQLREFTVRL
;
A
#
# COMPACT_ATOMS: atom_id res chain seq x y z
N MET A 1 -57.86 6.77 25.08
CA MET A 1 -56.82 6.91 24.03
C MET A 1 -55.48 6.92 24.73
N VAL A 2 -54.78 5.77 24.77
CA VAL A 2 -53.43 5.66 25.34
C VAL A 2 -52.47 5.60 24.17
N THR A 3 -51.62 6.61 24.02
CA THR A 3 -50.58 6.63 23.00
C THR A 3 -49.42 5.78 23.52
N VAL A 4 -49.09 4.71 22.80
CA VAL A 4 -47.90 3.88 23.05
C VAL A 4 -46.75 4.56 22.29
N PRO A 5 -45.63 4.91 22.94
CA PRO A 5 -44.47 5.43 22.22
C PRO A 5 -43.91 4.33 21.31
N PRO A 6 -43.47 4.65 20.07
CA PRO A 6 -42.87 3.67 19.19
C PRO A 6 -41.60 3.12 19.85
N ALA A 7 -41.49 1.79 19.89
CA ALA A 7 -40.30 1.10 20.36
C ALA A 7 -39.08 1.62 19.57
N PRO A 8 -37.92 1.85 20.23
CA PRO A 8 -36.70 2.12 19.50
C PRO A 8 -36.43 0.93 18.57
N GLY A 9 -36.28 1.22 17.27
CA GLY A 9 -35.88 0.22 16.29
C GLY A 9 -34.55 -0.43 16.68
N PRO A 10 -34.23 -1.63 16.16
CA PRO A 10 -33.00 -2.32 16.51
C PRO A 10 -31.81 -1.41 16.20
N GLU A 11 -31.09 -0.98 17.24
CA GLU A 11 -29.80 -0.33 17.07
C GLU A 11 -28.92 -1.27 16.23
N PRO A 12 -28.30 -0.80 15.13
CA PRO A 12 -27.45 -1.65 14.33
C PRO A 12 -26.35 -2.24 15.22
N PRO A 13 -26.01 -3.53 15.05
CA PRO A 13 -25.04 -4.21 15.89
C PRO A 13 -23.75 -3.39 15.90
N GLU A 14 -23.18 -3.21 17.09
CA GLU A 14 -21.89 -2.55 17.32
C GLU A 14 -20.91 -2.98 16.22
N THR A 15 -20.76 -2.13 15.21
CA THR A 15 -20.01 -2.52 14.03
C THR A 15 -18.57 -2.55 14.47
N THR A 16 -17.98 -3.74 14.55
CA THR A 16 -16.55 -3.90 14.79
C THR A 16 -15.82 -3.31 13.59
N VAL A 17 -15.59 -1.99 13.61
CA VAL A 17 -14.92 -1.27 12.53
C VAL A 17 -13.48 -1.77 12.47
N THR A 18 -13.16 -2.49 11.41
CA THR A 18 -11.80 -3.03 11.22
C THR A 18 -10.90 -1.95 10.65
N LEU A 19 -9.88 -1.52 11.39
CA LEU A 19 -9.00 -0.48 10.88
C LEU A 19 -8.07 -1.06 9.80
N PRO A 20 -7.91 -0.38 8.65
CA PRO A 20 -6.87 -0.71 7.69
C PRO A 20 -5.50 -0.66 8.37
N GLU A 21 -4.60 -1.57 8.00
CA GLU A 21 -3.30 -1.73 8.68
C GLU A 21 -2.50 -0.41 8.75
N ARG A 22 -2.47 0.36 7.66
CA ARG A 22 -1.78 1.66 7.62
C ARG A 22 -2.39 2.67 8.60
N VAL A 23 -3.71 2.68 8.75
CA VAL A 23 -4.41 3.56 9.70
C VAL A 23 -4.13 3.12 11.13
N ARG A 24 -4.21 1.81 11.40
CA ARG A 24 -3.88 1.22 12.71
C ARG A 24 -2.47 1.61 13.16
N LEU A 25 -1.47 1.47 12.29
CA LEU A 25 -0.09 1.85 12.59
C LEU A 25 0.05 3.37 12.84
N SER A 26 -0.66 4.21 12.09
CA SER A 26 -0.68 5.67 12.30
C SER A 26 -1.23 6.04 13.69
N VAL A 27 -2.36 5.43 14.08
CA VAL A 27 -2.98 5.62 15.40
C VAL A 27 -2.04 5.15 16.52
N LEU A 28 -1.39 3.99 16.36
CA LEU A 28 -0.45 3.47 17.34
C LEU A 28 0.79 4.35 17.50
N ARG A 29 1.30 4.93 16.41
CA ARG A 29 2.40 5.90 16.45
C ARG A 29 2.01 7.14 17.24
N GLN A 30 0.87 7.75 16.92
CA GLN A 30 0.37 8.92 17.64
C GLN A 30 0.17 8.64 19.13
N ALA A 31 -0.37 7.47 19.48
CA ALA A 31 -0.52 7.06 20.87
C ALA A 31 0.82 6.85 21.58
N ALA A 32 1.82 6.29 20.90
CA ALA A 32 3.16 6.14 21.45
C ALA A 32 3.87 7.49 21.66
N ASP A 33 3.65 8.45 20.77
CA ASP A 33 4.18 9.82 20.88
C ASP A 33 3.56 10.53 22.07
N VAL A 34 2.22 10.48 22.21
CA VAL A 34 1.49 11.03 23.37
C VAL A 34 1.98 10.39 24.67
N LEU A 35 2.10 9.07 24.69
CA LEU A 35 2.61 8.34 25.85
C LEU A 35 4.03 8.75 26.26
N SER A 36 4.86 9.26 25.32
CA SER A 36 6.19 9.77 25.63
C SER A 36 6.17 11.09 26.41
N GLY A 37 5.10 11.87 26.28
CA GLY A 37 4.93 13.15 26.94
C GLY A 37 4.17 13.08 28.27
N LEU A 38 3.63 11.92 28.64
CA LEU A 38 2.85 11.74 29.88
C LEU A 38 3.76 11.53 31.10
N GLY A 39 3.39 12.14 32.23
CA GLY A 39 4.03 11.85 33.52
C GLY A 39 3.70 10.43 33.99
N ALA A 40 4.55 9.84 34.84
CA ALA A 40 4.40 8.45 35.30
C ALA A 40 3.03 8.15 35.95
N ASP A 41 2.42 9.16 36.58
CA ASP A 41 1.11 9.07 37.25
C ASP A 41 -0.07 9.12 36.26
N GLU A 42 0.16 9.60 35.05
CA GLU A 42 -0.86 9.73 33.99
C GLU A 42 -0.88 8.53 33.03
N ILE A 43 0.04 7.56 33.20
CA ILE A 43 0.17 6.41 32.33
C ILE A 43 -0.83 5.32 32.77
N PRO A 44 -1.74 4.89 31.87
CA PRO A 44 -2.65 3.78 32.16
C PRO A 44 -1.88 2.54 32.61
N ALA A 45 -2.43 1.82 33.60
CA ALA A 45 -1.79 0.64 34.17
C ALA A 45 -1.30 -0.40 33.12
N PRO A 46 -2.08 -0.70 32.05
CA PRO A 46 -1.65 -1.63 31.00
C PRO A 46 -0.46 -1.12 30.17
N LEU A 47 -0.21 0.19 30.13
CA LEU A 47 0.83 0.83 29.33
C LEU A 47 2.11 1.17 30.10
N ARG A 48 2.17 0.90 31.42
CA ARG A 48 3.38 1.16 32.22
C ARG A 48 4.60 0.39 31.72
N ALA A 49 4.40 -0.85 31.26
CA ALA A 49 5.47 -1.62 30.63
C ALA A 49 5.90 -1.01 29.28
N ALA A 50 4.92 -0.52 28.51
CA ALA A 50 5.17 0.14 27.23
C ALA A 50 6.00 1.42 27.40
N ALA A 51 5.73 2.21 28.45
CA ALA A 51 6.44 3.45 28.75
C ALA A 51 7.95 3.26 28.95
N ARG A 52 8.38 2.08 29.42
CA ARG A 52 9.80 1.73 29.64
C ARG A 52 10.58 1.52 28.34
N PHE A 53 9.91 1.23 27.22
CA PHE A 53 10.60 1.12 25.93
C PHE A 53 11.09 2.48 25.44
N ALA A 54 12.16 2.48 24.64
CA ALA A 54 12.59 3.67 23.92
C ALA A 54 11.46 4.18 23.02
N ALA A 55 11.27 5.51 22.97
CA ALA A 55 10.16 6.15 22.25
C ALA A 55 10.02 5.66 20.81
N ALA A 56 11.15 5.55 20.09
CA ALA A 56 11.20 5.11 18.69
C ALA A 56 10.68 3.67 18.46
N LYS A 57 10.75 2.78 19.46
CA LYS A 57 10.33 1.37 19.34
C LYS A 57 8.99 1.08 20.00
N ARG A 58 8.42 2.04 20.72
CA ARG A 58 7.24 1.80 21.58
C ARG A 58 6.00 1.43 20.78
N ALA A 59 5.76 2.08 19.64
CA ALA A 59 4.65 1.72 18.74
C ALA A 59 4.78 0.29 18.19
N GLN A 60 6.02 -0.17 17.94
CA GLN A 60 6.28 -1.50 17.39
C GLN A 60 6.20 -2.60 18.48
N LEU A 61 6.82 -2.37 19.64
CA LEU A 61 6.94 -3.36 20.70
C LEU A 61 5.70 -3.43 21.61
N ALA A 62 4.96 -2.34 21.75
CA ALA A 62 3.77 -2.25 22.59
C ALA A 62 2.47 -2.09 21.79
N GLY A 63 2.48 -2.38 20.48
CA GLY A 63 1.34 -2.12 19.60
C GLY A 63 0.04 -2.79 20.04
N ALA A 64 0.08 -4.02 20.56
CA ALA A 64 -1.11 -4.72 21.05
C ALA A 64 -1.70 -4.07 22.31
N ALA A 65 -0.85 -3.71 23.28
CA ALA A 65 -1.28 -3.05 24.51
C ALA A 65 -1.84 -1.64 24.24
N LEU A 66 -1.20 -0.90 23.33
CA LEU A 66 -1.66 0.40 22.86
C LEU A 66 -3.02 0.30 22.17
N ALA A 67 -3.20 -0.65 21.24
CA ALA A 67 -4.48 -0.85 20.56
C ALA A 67 -5.62 -1.15 21.54
N ALA A 68 -5.40 -2.09 22.47
CA ALA A 68 -6.39 -2.47 23.48
C ALA A 68 -6.73 -1.29 24.41
N THR A 69 -5.74 -0.48 24.80
CA THR A 69 -5.95 0.67 25.68
C THR A 69 -6.68 1.80 24.96
N ILE A 70 -6.37 2.07 23.69
CA ILE A 70 -7.08 3.10 22.90
C ILE A 70 -8.57 2.75 22.74
N ASP A 71 -8.89 1.46 22.61
CA ASP A 71 -10.28 1.04 22.47
C ASP A 71 -11.02 1.09 23.82
N ALA A 72 -10.42 0.54 24.88
CA ALA A 72 -11.03 0.43 26.21
C ALA A 72 -11.03 1.73 27.03
N ASP A 73 -10.00 2.57 26.92
CA ASP A 73 -9.82 3.78 27.73
C ASP A 73 -10.16 5.05 26.92
N ALA A 74 -11.35 5.58 27.18
CA ALA A 74 -11.84 6.80 26.53
C ALA A 74 -11.02 8.05 26.90
N ALA A 75 -10.46 8.12 28.11
CA ALA A 75 -9.67 9.27 28.55
C ALA A 75 -8.31 9.28 27.84
N PHE A 76 -7.65 8.12 27.75
CA PHE A 76 -6.42 7.99 26.98
C PHE A 76 -6.66 8.29 25.49
N ARG A 77 -7.74 7.74 24.90
CA ARG A 77 -8.13 8.05 23.53
C ARG A 77 -8.39 9.54 23.30
N ALA A 78 -9.04 10.24 24.24
CA ALA A 78 -9.27 11.68 24.14
C ALA A 78 -7.96 12.48 24.14
N LYS A 79 -6.98 12.09 24.97
CA LYS A 79 -5.63 12.71 24.93
C LYS A 79 -4.94 12.49 23.58
N VAL A 80 -5.05 11.29 23.02
CA VAL A 80 -4.50 10.98 21.69
C VAL A 80 -5.22 11.78 20.60
N ALA A 81 -6.55 11.88 20.69
CA ALA A 81 -7.36 12.65 19.77
C ALA A 81 -6.98 14.15 19.80
N GLN A 82 -6.81 14.74 20.99
CA GLN A 82 -6.40 16.14 21.14
C GLN A 82 -5.04 16.42 20.48
N ALA A 83 -4.06 15.53 20.67
CA ALA A 83 -2.76 15.64 20.02
C ALA A 83 -2.88 15.49 18.50
N ALA A 84 -3.73 14.57 18.02
CA ALA A 84 -3.99 14.38 16.60
C ALA A 84 -4.66 15.60 15.97
N GLU A 85 -5.58 16.27 16.67
CA GLU A 85 -6.21 17.52 16.21
C GLU A 85 -5.20 18.65 16.09
N ALA A 86 -4.36 18.83 17.10
CA ALA A 86 -3.32 19.86 17.07
C ALA A 86 -2.37 19.66 15.87
N ALA A 87 -2.04 18.41 15.53
CA ALA A 87 -1.21 18.09 14.37
C ALA A 87 -1.96 18.20 13.03
N ALA A 88 -3.27 17.99 13.00
CA ALA A 88 -4.08 17.97 11.79
C ALA A 88 -4.57 19.36 11.33
N GLY A 89 -4.61 20.35 12.23
CA GLY A 89 -5.03 21.71 11.91
C GLY A 89 -6.44 21.75 11.31
N PRO A 90 -6.67 22.41 10.16
CA PRO A 90 -8.01 22.58 9.57
C PRO A 90 -8.75 21.28 9.21
N LEU A 91 -8.04 20.15 9.13
CA LEU A 91 -8.63 18.86 8.74
C LEU A 91 -9.54 18.28 9.83
N SER A 92 -9.21 18.44 11.11
CA SER A 92 -10.06 17.96 12.21
C SER A 92 -11.42 18.67 12.22
N ASP A 93 -11.40 19.98 11.99
CA ASP A 93 -12.60 20.81 11.88
C ASP A 93 -13.49 20.40 10.70
N ALA A 94 -12.89 20.10 9.55
CA ALA A 94 -13.62 19.60 8.39
C ALA A 94 -14.28 18.25 8.70
N LEU A 95 -13.56 17.32 9.34
CA LEU A 95 -14.09 16.01 9.72
C LEU A 95 -15.23 16.09 10.73
N ARG A 96 -15.16 17.01 11.70
CA ARG A 96 -16.25 17.26 12.65
C ARG A 96 -17.52 17.76 11.97
N ARG A 97 -17.39 18.49 10.85
CA ARG A 97 -18.50 18.92 10.00
C ARG A 97 -18.94 17.86 8.98
N GLY A 98 -18.37 16.66 9.01
CA GLY A 98 -18.67 15.59 8.05
C GLY A 98 -18.09 15.82 6.66
N ALA A 99 -17.12 16.73 6.50
CA ALA A 99 -16.47 17.01 5.23
C ALA A 99 -15.06 16.39 5.20
N VAL A 100 -14.78 15.60 4.15
CA VAL A 100 -13.44 15.07 3.88
C VAL A 100 -12.90 15.77 2.63
N PRO A 101 -11.86 16.61 2.75
CA PRO A 101 -11.24 17.23 1.59
C PRO A 101 -10.69 16.16 0.61
N PRO A 102 -10.89 16.30 -0.70
CA PRO A 102 -10.51 15.27 -1.68
C PRO A 102 -9.00 15.04 -1.79
N ALA A 103 -8.18 16.01 -1.38
CA ALA A 103 -6.72 15.93 -1.39
C ALA A 103 -6.12 15.55 -0.02
N ALA A 104 -6.95 15.25 0.98
CA ALA A 104 -6.45 14.83 2.30
C ALA A 104 -5.83 13.43 2.22
N ASP A 105 -4.78 13.19 3.00
CA ASP A 105 -4.19 11.85 3.14
C ASP A 105 -5.24 10.89 3.75
N PRO A 106 -5.64 9.82 3.04
CA PRO A 106 -6.62 8.85 3.55
C PRO A 106 -6.19 8.24 4.89
N VAL A 107 -4.89 8.04 5.12
CA VAL A 107 -4.40 7.47 6.39
C VAL A 107 -4.63 8.44 7.54
N GLN A 108 -4.36 9.73 7.33
CA GLN A 108 -4.61 10.78 8.32
C GLN A 108 -6.11 10.95 8.60
N VAL A 109 -6.94 10.93 7.54
CA VAL A 109 -8.40 10.99 7.65
C VAL A 109 -8.95 9.83 8.47
N GLY A 110 -8.55 8.60 8.17
CA GLY A 110 -8.99 7.41 8.89
C GLY A 110 -8.57 7.42 10.36
N ALA A 111 -7.35 7.88 10.66
CA ALA A 111 -6.84 7.97 12.02
C ALA A 111 -7.62 9.01 12.84
N LEU A 112 -7.88 10.19 12.27
CA LEU A 112 -8.67 11.24 12.91
C LEU A 112 -10.12 10.82 13.11
N ALA A 113 -10.75 10.21 12.10
CA ALA A 113 -12.11 9.69 12.21
C ALA A 113 -12.23 8.66 13.36
N TYR A 114 -11.27 7.74 13.46
CA TYR A 114 -11.25 6.74 14.53
C TYR A 114 -11.04 7.33 15.93
N LEU A 115 -10.15 8.31 16.06
CA LEU A 115 -9.82 8.93 17.35
C LEU A 115 -10.90 9.90 17.83
N LEU A 116 -11.45 10.73 16.93
CA LEU A 116 -12.45 11.75 17.23
C LEU A 116 -13.87 11.21 17.32
N ARG A 117 -14.14 10.08 16.66
CA ARG A 117 -15.46 9.44 16.56
C ARG A 117 -16.63 10.43 16.31
N PRO A 118 -16.54 11.37 15.35
CA PRO A 118 -17.69 12.20 14.98
C PRO A 118 -18.85 11.35 14.44
N PRO A 119 -20.07 11.88 14.36
CA PRO A 119 -21.19 11.17 13.73
C PRO A 119 -20.80 10.65 12.33
N GLY A 120 -21.02 9.36 12.07
CA GLY A 120 -20.65 8.73 10.78
C GLY A 120 -19.18 8.35 10.61
N TRP A 121 -18.35 8.42 11.66
CA TRP A 121 -16.92 8.08 11.58
C TRP A 121 -16.63 6.69 11.01
N ALA A 122 -17.47 5.69 11.30
CA ALA A 122 -17.30 4.34 10.82
C ALA A 122 -17.33 4.28 9.28
N ALA A 123 -18.28 4.99 8.66
CA ALA A 123 -18.39 5.08 7.20
C ALA A 123 -17.17 5.77 6.58
N VAL A 124 -16.60 6.79 7.25
CA VAL A 124 -15.36 7.44 6.81
C VAL A 124 -14.18 6.46 6.85
N VAL A 125 -14.07 5.64 7.89
CA VAL A 125 -13.02 4.62 8.00
C VAL A 125 -13.16 3.55 6.91
N ASP A 126 -14.39 3.11 6.61
CA ASP A 126 -14.65 2.15 5.53
C ASP A 126 -14.37 2.75 4.15
N GLN A 127 -14.71 4.02 3.92
CA GLN A 127 -14.34 4.73 2.69
C GLN A 127 -12.82 4.80 2.53
N VAL A 128 -12.09 5.15 3.59
CA VAL A 128 -10.62 5.16 3.59
C VAL A 128 -10.07 3.76 3.30
N ARG A 129 -10.68 2.70 3.85
CA ARG A 129 -10.28 1.32 3.53
C ARG A 129 -10.36 1.06 2.02
N GLY A 130 -11.50 1.36 1.40
CA GLY A 130 -11.69 1.18 -0.05
C GLY A 130 -10.71 2.01 -0.89
N GLN A 131 -10.40 3.24 -0.47
CA GLN A 131 -9.39 4.09 -1.13
C GLN A 131 -7.98 3.49 -1.06
N LEU A 132 -7.58 2.99 0.11
CA LEU A 132 -6.25 2.38 0.30
C LEU A 132 -6.11 1.06 -0.47
N GLU A 133 -7.15 0.24 -0.48
CA GLU A 133 -7.18 -1.01 -1.26
C GLU A 133 -7.08 -0.70 -2.77
N SER A 134 -7.88 0.24 -3.25
CA SER A 134 -7.83 0.68 -4.66
C SER A 134 -6.45 1.19 -5.05
N ALA A 135 -5.78 1.97 -4.18
CA ALA A 135 -4.43 2.46 -4.45
C ALA A 135 -3.39 1.34 -4.53
N VAL A 136 -3.51 0.30 -3.69
CA VAL A 136 -2.63 -0.88 -3.74
C VAL A 136 -2.84 -1.66 -5.03
N ASP A 137 -4.08 -1.86 -5.44
CA ASP A 137 -4.39 -2.61 -6.66
C ASP A 137 -3.97 -1.85 -7.92
N GLN A 138 -4.15 -0.52 -7.95
CA GLN A 138 -3.62 0.32 -9.02
C GLN A 138 -2.09 0.24 -9.12
N ALA A 139 -1.37 0.27 -7.99
CA ALA A 139 0.09 0.15 -7.99
C ALA A 139 0.55 -1.23 -8.48
N ARG A 140 -0.12 -2.30 -8.07
CA ARG A 140 0.13 -3.67 -8.56
C ARG A 140 -0.14 -3.80 -10.07
N GLY A 141 -1.22 -3.20 -10.54
CA GLY A 141 -1.55 -3.14 -11.97
C GLY A 141 -0.47 -2.42 -12.76
N ALA A 142 -0.08 -1.22 -12.32
CA ALA A 142 0.97 -0.44 -12.97
C ALA A 142 2.32 -1.18 -13.04
N GLU A 143 2.70 -1.90 -11.98
CA GLU A 143 3.94 -2.68 -11.99
C GLU A 143 3.86 -3.90 -12.92
N SER A 144 2.72 -4.59 -12.91
CA SER A 144 2.46 -5.70 -13.84
C SER A 144 2.54 -5.22 -15.29
N ASP A 145 2.00 -4.03 -15.58
CA ASP A 145 1.99 -3.44 -16.91
C ASP A 145 3.40 -3.08 -17.38
N ARG A 146 4.22 -2.50 -16.51
CA ARG A 146 5.64 -2.23 -16.79
C ARG A 146 6.40 -3.52 -17.09
N GLN A 147 6.17 -4.57 -16.31
CA GLN A 147 6.80 -5.87 -16.55
C GLN A 147 6.36 -6.47 -17.88
N ARG A 148 5.07 -6.40 -18.22
CA ARG A 148 4.54 -6.85 -19.53
C ARG A 148 5.19 -6.10 -20.68
N GLN A 149 5.29 -4.76 -20.60
CA GLN A 149 5.94 -3.94 -21.62
C GLN A 149 7.42 -4.29 -21.78
N ARG A 150 8.14 -4.48 -20.68
CA ARG A 150 9.56 -4.89 -20.69
C ARG A 150 9.74 -6.25 -21.37
N LEU A 151 8.92 -7.23 -21.03
CA LEU A 151 9.00 -8.58 -21.62
C LEU A 151 8.61 -8.57 -23.10
N GLN A 152 7.64 -7.75 -23.51
CA GLN A 152 7.28 -7.57 -24.92
C GLN A 152 8.44 -6.95 -25.71
N ALA A 153 9.11 -5.93 -25.17
CA ALA A 153 10.28 -5.32 -25.80
C ALA A 153 11.41 -6.36 -25.97
N GLN A 154 11.73 -7.13 -24.92
CA GLN A 154 12.73 -8.20 -24.98
C GLN A 154 12.38 -9.30 -25.98
N LEU A 155 11.10 -9.65 -26.09
CA LEU A 155 10.64 -10.65 -27.05
C LEU A 155 10.82 -10.15 -28.50
N GLU A 156 10.48 -8.89 -28.76
CA GLU A 156 10.66 -8.31 -30.09
C GLU A 156 12.14 -8.16 -30.45
N GLU A 157 12.99 -7.73 -29.53
CA GLU A 157 14.44 -7.69 -29.70
C GLU A 157 15.00 -9.09 -30.02
N ALA A 158 14.68 -10.11 -29.22
CA ALA A 158 15.12 -11.47 -29.46
C ALA A 158 14.60 -12.05 -30.79
N ARG A 159 13.40 -11.64 -31.23
CA ARG A 159 12.86 -12.02 -32.55
C ARG A 159 13.65 -11.37 -33.68
N GLN A 160 14.01 -10.09 -33.54
CA GLN A 160 14.83 -9.37 -34.51
C GLN A 160 16.24 -9.98 -34.60
N ASP A 161 16.87 -10.26 -33.47
CA ASP A 161 18.19 -10.91 -33.40
C ASP A 161 18.17 -12.27 -34.08
N ARG A 162 17.19 -13.13 -33.77
CA ARG A 162 17.06 -14.43 -34.43
C ARG A 162 16.86 -14.31 -35.94
N ARG A 163 16.10 -13.31 -36.40
CA ARG A 163 15.91 -13.05 -37.83
C ARG A 163 17.22 -12.61 -38.49
N ALA A 164 17.97 -11.71 -37.85
CA ALA A 164 19.26 -11.24 -38.33
C ALA A 164 20.28 -12.40 -38.40
N GLN A 165 20.38 -13.21 -37.35
CA GLN A 165 21.24 -14.41 -37.31
C GLN A 165 20.86 -15.41 -38.40
N ALA A 166 19.56 -15.67 -38.62
CA ALA A 166 19.11 -16.56 -39.69
C ALA A 166 19.45 -16.02 -41.09
N GLN A 167 19.35 -14.70 -41.31
CA GLN A 167 19.76 -14.06 -42.57
C GLN A 167 21.27 -14.18 -42.79
N GLN A 168 22.07 -13.93 -41.75
CA GLN A 168 23.51 -14.06 -41.81
C GLN A 168 23.95 -15.50 -42.12
N ALA A 169 23.42 -16.49 -41.40
CA ALA A 169 23.73 -17.90 -41.63
C ALA A 169 23.37 -18.36 -43.07
N ARG A 170 22.28 -17.83 -43.64
CA ARG A 170 21.92 -18.09 -45.04
C ARG A 170 22.91 -17.48 -46.02
N ALA A 171 23.38 -16.25 -45.78
CA ALA A 171 24.37 -15.59 -46.61
C ALA A 171 25.73 -16.33 -46.56
N GLU A 172 26.16 -16.74 -45.37
CA GLU A 172 27.38 -17.54 -45.18
C GLU A 172 27.29 -18.89 -45.91
N LEU A 173 26.17 -19.60 -45.80
CA LEU A 173 25.95 -20.85 -46.53
C LEU A 173 26.00 -20.66 -48.05
N ALA A 174 25.42 -19.57 -48.57
CA ALA A 174 25.47 -19.26 -50.00
C ALA A 174 26.91 -18.98 -50.47
N ALA A 175 27.69 -18.24 -49.68
CA ALA A 175 29.09 -17.96 -49.98
C ALA A 175 29.94 -19.25 -49.99
N VAL A 176 29.78 -20.12 -48.99
CA VAL A 176 30.50 -21.40 -48.91
C VAL A 176 30.16 -22.31 -50.10
N ARG A 177 28.89 -22.35 -50.53
CA ARG A 177 28.48 -23.11 -51.72
C ARG A 177 29.16 -22.60 -53.00
N LEU A 178 29.22 -21.28 -53.18
CA LEU A 178 29.90 -20.68 -54.33
C LEU A 178 31.41 -20.99 -54.32
N GLN A 179 32.05 -20.95 -53.16
CA GLN A 179 33.46 -21.33 -52.99
C GLN A 179 33.69 -22.80 -53.35
N LEU A 180 32.81 -23.70 -52.90
CA LEU A 180 32.89 -25.13 -53.24
C LEU A 180 32.75 -25.38 -54.74
N ASP A 181 31.80 -24.72 -55.40
CA ASP A 181 31.60 -24.85 -56.85
C ASP A 181 32.79 -24.32 -57.64
N THR A 182 33.39 -23.23 -57.18
CA THR A 182 34.61 -22.65 -57.76
C THR A 182 35.78 -23.62 -57.63
N ALA A 183 36.04 -24.15 -56.43
CA ALA A 183 37.09 -25.14 -56.19
C ALA A 183 36.90 -26.42 -57.02
N ARG A 184 35.65 -26.89 -57.15
CA ARG A 184 35.30 -28.03 -58.01
C ARG A 184 35.59 -27.78 -59.49
N ARG A 185 35.32 -26.57 -60.00
CA ARG A 185 35.64 -26.20 -61.39
C ARG A 185 37.16 -26.19 -61.60
N GLN A 186 37.90 -25.57 -60.69
CA GLN A 186 39.37 -25.55 -60.73
C GLN A 186 39.97 -26.96 -60.74
N LEU A 187 39.51 -27.86 -59.86
CA LEU A 187 39.97 -29.25 -59.84
C LEU A 187 39.73 -29.95 -61.19
N ARG A 188 38.55 -29.78 -61.79
CA ARG A 188 38.26 -30.35 -63.12
C ARG A 188 39.20 -29.81 -64.21
N GLU A 189 39.50 -28.52 -64.21
CA GLU A 189 40.44 -27.92 -65.16
C GLU A 189 41.86 -28.49 -65.01
N PHE A 190 42.31 -28.72 -63.77
CA PHE A 190 43.62 -29.34 -63.53
C PHE A 190 43.65 -30.81 -63.96
N THR A 191 42.58 -31.57 -63.72
CA THR A 191 42.51 -32.99 -64.12
C THR A 191 42.42 -33.19 -65.63
N VAL A 192 41.82 -32.26 -66.39
CA VAL A 192 41.71 -32.34 -67.86
C VAL A 192 43.02 -31.94 -68.57
N ARG A 193 43.95 -31.28 -67.88
CA ARG A 193 45.26 -30.85 -68.43
C ARG A 193 46.40 -31.86 -68.21
N LEU A 194 46.15 -32.97 -67.53
CA LEU A 194 47.07 -34.09 -67.31
C LEU A 194 46.74 -35.24 -68.26
#